data_AF-A0A554LPG7-F1
#
_entry.id   AF-A0A554LPG7-F1
#
_cell.length_a   1.000
_cell.length_b   1.000
_cell.length_c   1.000
_cell.angle_alpha   90.00
_cell.angle_beta   90.00
_cell.angle_gamma   90.00
#
_symmetry.space_group_name_H-M   'P 1'
#
loop_
_entity.id
_entity.type
_entity.pdbx_description
1 polymer ?
#
loop_
_entity_poly.entity_id
_entity_poly.type
_entity_poly.pdbx_seq_one_letter_code
_entity_poly.pdbx_strand_id
1 'polypeptide(L)' 'MTAEQEYQFEIAIKLLKYAMRKQGVTLSQNNMREIGNVAKAIGVPIEELKQFIRPFVQEMIDEQFGK' A
#
# COMPACT_ATOMS: atom_id res chain seq x y z
N MET A 1 1.80 21.01 -1.92
CA MET A 1 0.58 20.65 -1.18
C MET A 1 0.30 21.71 -0.15
N THR A 2 -0.96 21.91 0.24
CA THR A 2 -1.32 22.70 1.43
C THR A 2 -1.16 21.84 2.68
N ALA A 3 -1.03 22.46 3.86
CA ALA A 3 -0.93 21.73 5.14
C ALA A 3 -2.13 20.79 5.38
N GLU A 4 -3.32 21.17 4.88
CA GLU A 4 -4.52 20.33 4.95
C GLU A 4 -4.40 19.08 4.08
N GLN A 5 -3.86 19.22 2.86
CA GLN A 5 -3.61 18.09 1.96
C GLN A 5 -2.54 17.14 2.51
N GLU A 6 -1.49 17.69 3.13
CA GLU A 6 -0.46 16.90 3.84
C GLU A 6 -1.06 16.06 4.95
N TYR A 7 -1.92 16.67 5.78
CA TYR A 7 -2.58 15.97 6.87
C TYR A 7 -3.54 14.87 6.37
N GLN A 8 -4.34 15.15 5.33
CA GLN A 8 -5.22 14.16 4.72
C GLN A 8 -4.44 12.98 4.12
N PHE A 9 -3.30 13.26 3.50
CA PHE A 9 -2.41 12.23 2.97
C PHE A 9 -1.83 11.35 4.07
N GLU A 10 -1.39 11.94 5.19
CA GLU A 10 -0.92 11.16 6.35
C GLU A 10 -2.00 10.24 6.92
N ILE A 11 -3.25 10.72 7.01
CA ILE A 11 -4.39 9.89 7.47
C ILE A 11 -4.61 8.73 6.50
N ALA A 12 -4.63 9.01 5.19
CA ALA A 12 -4.81 7.98 4.17
C ALA A 12 -3.74 6.88 4.27
N ILE A 13 -2.48 7.27 4.48
CA ILE A 13 -1.37 6.33 4.70
C ILE A 13 -1.59 5.47 5.96
N LYS A 14 -1.97 6.07 7.08
CA LYS A 14 -2.19 5.33 8.34
C LYS A 14 -3.33 4.32 8.22
N LEU A 15 -4.42 4.69 7.55
CA LEU A 15 -5.55 3.81 7.29
C LEU A 15 -5.16 2.64 6.37
N LEU A 16 -4.40 2.92 5.31
CA LEU A 16 -3.90 1.89 4.40
C LEU A 16 -3.04 0.87 5.15
N LYS A 17 -2.07 1.33 5.96
CA LYS A 17 -1.23 0.45 6.79
C LYS A 17 -2.06 -0.44 7.71
N TYR A 18 -3.04 0.15 8.41
CA TYR A 18 -3.94 -0.60 9.29
C TYR A 18 -4.73 -1.69 8.52
N ALA A 19 -5.28 -1.34 7.37
CA ALA A 19 -6.03 -2.28 6.53
C ALA A 19 -5.15 -3.43 6.03
N MET A 20 -3.94 -3.13 5.56
CA MET A 20 -2.98 -4.13 5.09
C MET A 20 -2.53 -5.09 6.20
N ARG A 21 -2.27 -4.58 7.41
CA ARG A 21 -1.97 -5.42 8.58
C ARG A 21 -3.15 -6.31 8.95
N LYS A 22 -4.36 -5.74 9.01
CA LYS A 22 -5.57 -6.48 9.40
C LYS A 22 -5.94 -7.60 8.42
N GLN A 23 -5.74 -7.38 7.12
CA GLN A 23 -6.04 -8.38 6.09
C GLN A 23 -4.95 -9.44 5.93
N GLY A 24 -3.74 -9.22 6.45
CA GLY A 24 -2.62 -10.13 6.23
C GLY A 24 -2.20 -10.15 4.77
N VAL A 25 -1.58 -9.07 4.29
CA VAL A 25 -1.12 -9.01 2.90
C VAL A 25 0.06 -9.96 2.71
N THR A 26 -0.21 -11.11 2.11
CA THR A 26 0.83 -11.97 1.53
C THR A 26 1.15 -11.47 0.12
N LEU A 27 2.41 -11.44 -0.30
CA LEU A 27 2.76 -11.15 -1.70
C LEU A 27 2.49 -12.37 -2.60
N SER A 28 1.25 -12.87 -2.59
CA SER A 28 0.84 -13.96 -3.48
C SER A 28 0.64 -13.44 -4.91
N GLN A 29 0.74 -14.31 -5.91
CA GLN A 29 0.41 -13.94 -7.30
C GLN A 29 -1.01 -13.41 -7.46
N ASN A 30 -1.96 -13.87 -6.63
CA ASN A 30 -3.33 -13.36 -6.61
C ASN A 30 -3.38 -11.90 -6.16
N ASN A 31 -2.63 -11.55 -5.12
CA ASN A 31 -2.61 -10.20 -4.58
C ASN A 31 -1.95 -9.22 -5.57
N MET A 32 -0.95 -9.68 -6.33
CA MET A 32 -0.37 -8.89 -7.43
C MET A 32 -1.34 -8.63 -8.58
N ARG A 33 -2.24 -9.58 -8.88
CA ARG A 33 -3.30 -9.38 -9.88
C ARG A 33 -4.35 -8.40 -9.39
N GLU A 34 -4.73 -8.45 -8.11
CA GLU A 34 -5.62 -7.47 -7.50
C GLU A 34 -5.02 -6.07 -7.51
N ILE A 35 -3.74 -5.91 -7.20
CA ILE A 35 -3.02 -4.63 -7.33
C ILE A 35 -3.13 -4.08 -8.76
N GLY A 36 -2.98 -4.92 -9.78
CA GLY A 36 -3.17 -4.52 -11.17
C GLY A 36 -4.60 -4.10 -11.51
N ASN A 37 -5.61 -4.76 -10.92
CA ASN A 37 -7.01 -4.37 -11.09
C ASN A 37 -7.32 -3.05 -10.38
N VAL A 38 -6.78 -2.84 -9.18
CA VAL A 38 -6.90 -1.59 -8.42
C VAL A 38 -6.25 -0.44 -9.19
N ALA A 39 -5.03 -0.62 -9.71
CA ALA A 39 -4.34 0.37 -10.53
C ALA A 39 -5.21 0.87 -11.69
N LYS A 40 -5.85 -0.07 -12.41
CA LYS A 40 -6.80 0.25 -13.49
C LYS A 40 -8.02 1.00 -12.98
N ALA A 41 -8.59 0.59 -11.86
CA ALA A 41 -9.79 1.19 -11.29
C ALA A 41 -9.57 2.63 -10.82
N ILE A 42 -8.38 2.94 -10.28
CA ILE A 42 -8.02 4.28 -9.78
C ILE A 42 -7.32 5.15 -10.83
N GLY A 43 -7.08 4.62 -12.04
CA GLY A 43 -6.47 5.36 -13.15
C GLY A 43 -4.97 5.64 -12.96
N VAL A 44 -4.26 4.80 -12.20
CA VAL A 44 -2.83 4.96 -11.93
C VAL A 44 -2.03 3.86 -12.65
N PRO A 45 -0.85 4.15 -13.21
CA PRO A 45 0.02 3.12 -13.77
C PRO A 45 0.39 2.06 -12.73
N ILE A 46 0.33 0.78 -13.13
CA ILE A 46 0.64 -0.32 -12.23
C ILE A 46 2.05 -0.23 -11.64
N GLU A 47 3.03 0.29 -12.38
CA GLU A 47 4.40 0.47 -11.90
C GLU A 47 4.50 1.58 -10.85
N GLU A 48 3.74 2.67 -10.98
CA GLU A 48 3.65 3.70 -9.95
C GLU A 48 2.99 3.16 -8.68
N LEU A 49 1.90 2.40 -8.83
CA LEU A 49 1.25 1.76 -7.69
C LEU A 49 2.20 0.75 -6.99
N LYS A 50 2.96 -0.03 -7.76
CA LYS A 50 3.98 -0.95 -7.22
C LYS A 50 5.07 -0.22 -6.44
N GLN A 51 5.58 0.89 -6.99
CA GLN A 51 6.57 1.71 -6.30
C GLN A 51 6.02 2.32 -5.02
N PHE A 52 4.75 2.75 -5.06
CA PHE A 52 4.05 3.27 -3.88
C PHE A 52 3.89 2.19 -2.80
N ILE A 53 3.41 0.99 -3.12
CA ILE A 53 3.14 -0.06 -2.13
C ILE A 53 4.41 -0.75 -1.59
N ARG A 54 5.51 -0.76 -2.35
CA ARG A 54 6.76 -1.46 -2.00
C ARG A 54 7.29 -1.13 -0.59
N PRO A 55 7.46 0.14 -0.18
CA PRO A 55 7.93 0.47 1.16
C PRO A 55 6.98 -0.03 2.26
N PHE A 56 5.66 0.01 2.04
CA PHE A 56 4.69 -0.49 3.02
C PHE A 56 4.80 -2.00 3.22
N VAL A 57 4.98 -2.74 2.13
CA VAL A 57 5.15 -4.19 2.19
C VAL A 57 6.49 -4.56 2.84
N GLN A 58 7.57 -3.82 2.55
CA GLN A 58 8.86 -4.04 3.21
C GLN A 58 8.77 -3.79 4.71
N GLU A 59 8.17 -2.66 5.13
CA GLU A 59 7.95 -2.34 6.55
C GLU A 59 7.14 -3.44 7.25
N MET A 60 6.10 -3.98 6.60
CA MET A 60 5.34 -5.10 7.14
C MET A 60 6.14 -6.40 7.27
N ILE A 61 7.00 -6.72 6.30
CA ILE A 61 7.87 -7.89 6.36
C ILE A 61 8.89 -7.72 7.51
N ASP A 62 9.46 -6.52 7.64
CA ASP A 62 10.42 -6.21 8.71
C ASP A 62 9.74 -6.31 10.09
N GLU A 63 8.48 -5.87 10.23
CA GLU A 63 7.70 -6.02 11.47
C GLU A 63 7.31 -7.46 11.80
N GLN A 64 7.14 -8.33 10.78
CA GLN A 64 6.71 -9.72 10.99
C GLN A 64 7.87 -10.72 11.08
N PHE A 65 8.99 -10.45 10.40
CA PHE A 65 10.12 -11.37 10.24
C PHE A 65 11.48 -10.79 10.67
N GLY A 66 11.56 -9.48 10.93
CA GLY A 66 12.68 -8.87 11.65
C GLY A 66 12.63 -9.24 13.14
N LYS A 67 13.81 -9.41 13.76
CA LYS A 67 13.93 -9.61 15.21
C LYS A 67 13.29 -8.48 16.00
#